data_AF-A0A1F3V8S3-F1
#
_entry.id   AF-A0A1F3V8S3-F1
#
_cell.length_a   1.000
_cell.length_b   1.000
_cell.length_c   1.000
_cell.angle_alpha   90.00
_cell.angle_beta   90.00
_cell.angle_gamma   90.00
#
_symmetry.space_group_name_H-M   'P 1'
#
loop_
_entity.id
_entity.type
_entity.pdbx_description
1 polymer ?
#
loop_
_entity_poly.entity_id
_entity_poly.type
_entity_poly.pdbx_seq_one_letter_code
_entity_poly.pdbx_strand_id
1 'polypeptide(L)'
;MKLRLISLLAMIVLLLVPSYAKNEERGTGSGQGQRQGQRAEHKKEQRERKEQRRLQRNEMQANKFAEHRNRLQERLAQNSKLTDAEREEILAAFDTNHTNRLAHRNAQYEESLAFYDKLAGDSNMTPEQRRTAIAEFKKKQIAENKQFQGEQHSKMIEMKKSVKGNTSDDKAASTTATEEEEKATTTPTTP
;
A
#
# COMPACT_ATOMS: atom_id res chain seq x y z
N MET A 1 -3.96 40.43 -6.79
CA MET A 1 -4.84 40.44 -5.61
C MET A 1 -6.31 40.33 -6.05
N LYS A 2 -6.84 39.11 -6.21
CA LYS A 2 -8.27 38.86 -6.50
C LYS A 2 -8.71 37.57 -5.80
N LEU A 3 -8.83 37.62 -4.47
CA LEU A 3 -9.42 36.56 -3.65
C LEU A 3 -10.17 37.20 -2.49
N ARG A 4 -11.34 37.81 -2.70
CA ARG A 4 -12.32 38.14 -1.62
C ARG A 4 -13.74 38.39 -2.17
N LEU A 5 -14.31 37.51 -2.99
CA LEU A 5 -15.73 37.66 -3.37
C LEU A 5 -16.57 36.37 -3.40
N ILE A 6 -15.97 35.19 -3.22
CA ILE A 6 -16.73 33.91 -3.26
C ILE A 6 -17.21 33.49 -1.86
N SER A 7 -16.71 34.11 -0.79
CA SER A 7 -17.05 33.72 0.59
C SER A 7 -18.37 34.29 1.14
N LEU A 8 -19.05 35.19 0.41
CA LEU A 8 -20.27 35.85 0.91
C LEU A 8 -21.57 35.28 0.34
N LEU A 9 -21.52 34.54 -0.78
CA LEU A 9 -22.69 33.88 -1.37
C LEU A 9 -23.04 32.52 -0.73
N ALA A 10 -22.09 31.90 -0.01
CA ALA A 10 -22.33 30.64 0.70
C ALA A 10 -23.03 30.81 2.06
N MET A 11 -23.19 32.05 2.56
CA MET A 11 -23.73 32.32 3.90
C MET A 11 -25.21 32.75 3.91
N ILE A 12 -25.87 32.85 2.75
CA ILE A 12 -27.27 33.29 2.63
C ILE A 12 -28.25 32.13 2.39
N VAL A 13 -27.76 30.94 2.04
CA VAL A 13 -28.62 29.75 1.85
C VAL A 13 -28.99 29.06 3.17
N LEU A 14 -28.48 29.55 4.32
CA LEU A 14 -28.67 28.90 5.63
C LEU A 14 -29.80 29.50 6.49
N LEU A 15 -30.61 30.43 5.97
CA LEU A 15 -31.66 31.13 6.74
C LEU A 15 -33.01 31.23 6.04
N LEU A 16 -33.59 30.10 5.60
CA LEU A 16 -35.04 30.03 5.40
C LEU A 16 -35.58 28.64 5.74
N VAL A 17 -36.04 28.52 6.98
CA VAL A 17 -36.82 27.39 7.51
C VAL A 17 -38.29 27.58 7.09
N PRO A 18 -38.99 26.51 6.69
CA PRO A 18 -40.43 26.42 6.94
C PRO A 18 -40.67 25.51 8.13
N SER A 19 -41.13 26.14 9.22
CA SER A 19 -41.71 25.47 10.39
C SER A 19 -43.01 24.80 9.95
N TYR A 20 -43.06 23.47 9.94
CA TYR A 20 -44.31 22.72 9.83
C TYR A 20 -44.70 22.19 11.21
N ALA A 21 -45.61 22.90 11.86
CA ALA A 21 -46.46 22.34 12.90
C ALA A 21 -47.71 21.74 12.23
N LYS A 22 -47.98 20.46 12.48
CA LYS A 22 -49.32 19.87 12.30
C LYS A 22 -49.53 18.79 13.36
N ASN A 23 -50.49 19.06 14.24
CA ASN A 23 -50.95 18.16 15.29
C ASN A 23 -51.97 17.14 14.76
N GLU A 24 -52.00 16.00 15.46
CA GLU A 24 -53.07 15.01 15.61
C GLU A 24 -53.56 14.24 14.37
N GLU A 25 -53.18 12.95 14.32
CA GLU A 25 -54.15 11.86 14.38
C GLU A 25 -53.49 10.63 15.02
N ARG A 26 -54.17 10.05 16.02
CA ARG A 26 -53.77 8.80 16.69
C ARG A 26 -53.91 7.64 15.71
N GLY A 27 -52.84 7.38 14.95
CA GLY A 27 -52.67 6.15 14.18
C GLY A 27 -51.64 5.23 14.85
N THR A 28 -52.12 4.20 15.53
CA THR A 28 -51.31 3.05 15.97
C THR A 28 -50.69 2.36 14.75
N GLY A 29 -49.48 2.73 14.32
CA GLY A 29 -48.87 2.05 13.17
C GLY A 29 -47.57 2.58 12.55
N SER A 30 -46.86 3.59 13.08
CA SER A 30 -45.71 4.21 12.36
C SER A 30 -44.31 3.91 12.90
N GLY A 31 -44.17 3.21 14.03
CA GLY A 31 -42.88 2.93 14.66
C GLY A 31 -41.96 1.97 13.88
N GLN A 32 -42.49 1.16 12.96
CA GLN A 32 -41.69 0.21 12.17
C GLN A 32 -41.01 0.86 10.95
N GLY A 33 -41.67 1.82 10.28
CA GLY A 33 -41.13 2.49 9.09
C GLY A 33 -39.98 3.46 9.39
N GLN A 34 -40.10 4.25 10.46
CA GLN A 34 -39.02 5.16 10.89
C GLN A 34 -37.78 4.41 11.40
N ARG A 35 -37.97 3.29 12.11
CA ARG A 35 -36.87 2.42 12.55
C ARG A 35 -36.21 1.66 11.40
N GLN A 36 -36.96 1.30 10.36
CA GLN A 36 -36.39 0.72 9.13
C GLN A 36 -35.61 1.74 8.31
N GLY A 37 -36.13 2.96 8.15
CA GLY A 37 -35.45 4.07 7.45
C GLY A 37 -34.11 4.43 8.10
N GLN A 38 -34.11 4.67 9.42
CA GLN A 38 -32.89 4.97 10.17
C GLN A 38 -31.86 3.82 10.14
N ARG A 39 -32.32 2.56 10.11
CA ARG A 39 -31.44 1.38 10.04
C ARG A 39 -30.85 1.20 8.64
N ALA A 40 -31.59 1.53 7.59
CA ALA A 40 -31.11 1.51 6.21
C ALA A 40 -30.10 2.64 5.95
N GLU A 41 -30.37 3.85 6.44
CA GLU A 41 -29.46 5.00 6.36
C GLU A 41 -28.17 4.73 7.13
N HIS A 42 -28.26 4.28 8.39
CA HIS A 42 -27.07 3.92 9.17
C HIS A 42 -26.25 2.79 8.52
N LYS A 43 -26.90 1.83 7.84
CA LYS A 43 -26.20 0.77 7.09
C LYS A 43 -25.49 1.31 5.85
N LYS A 44 -26.09 2.27 5.12
CA LYS A 44 -25.44 2.96 4.00
C LYS A 44 -24.27 3.81 4.48
N GLU A 45 -24.47 4.60 5.53
CA GLU A 45 -23.44 5.44 6.13
C GLU A 45 -22.23 4.60 6.62
N GLN A 46 -22.47 3.44 7.24
CA GLN A 46 -21.38 2.54 7.62
C GLN A 46 -20.60 1.99 6.42
N ARG A 47 -21.26 1.73 5.28
CA ARG A 47 -20.59 1.29 4.05
C ARG A 47 -19.74 2.41 3.48
N GLU A 48 -20.29 3.61 3.39
CA GLU A 48 -19.57 4.79 2.92
C GLU A 48 -18.36 5.12 3.81
N ARG A 49 -18.52 5.11 5.15
CA ARG A 49 -17.39 5.29 6.08
C ARG A 49 -16.34 4.17 5.98
N LYS A 50 -16.72 2.96 5.59
CA LYS A 50 -15.76 1.85 5.36
C LYS A 50 -14.99 2.07 4.05
N GLU A 51 -15.67 2.45 2.99
CA GLU A 51 -15.05 2.79 1.69
C GLU A 51 -14.11 3.99 1.82
N GLN A 52 -14.56 5.07 2.47
CA GLN A 52 -13.71 6.24 2.73
C GLN A 52 -12.44 5.87 3.50
N ARG A 53 -12.56 5.05 4.55
CA ARG A 53 -11.40 4.55 5.30
C ARG A 53 -10.48 3.66 4.46
N ARG A 54 -11.04 2.86 3.54
CA ARG A 54 -10.26 2.05 2.60
C ARG A 54 -9.46 2.93 1.65
N LEU A 55 -10.11 3.93 1.06
CA LEU A 55 -9.48 4.90 0.15
C LEU A 55 -8.38 5.69 0.86
N GLN A 56 -8.67 6.28 2.02
CA GLN A 56 -7.67 7.01 2.83
C GLN A 56 -6.47 6.13 3.20
N ARG A 57 -6.70 4.87 3.56
CA ARG A 57 -5.62 3.94 3.87
C ARG A 57 -4.76 3.64 2.64
N ASN A 58 -5.37 3.45 1.47
CA ASN A 58 -4.65 3.20 0.23
C ASN A 58 -3.83 4.43 -0.18
N GLU A 59 -4.41 5.62 -0.10
CA GLU A 59 -3.72 6.89 -0.37
C GLU A 59 -2.55 7.11 0.59
N MET A 60 -2.74 6.92 1.89
CA MET A 60 -1.66 7.01 2.87
C MET A 60 -0.52 6.02 2.57
N GLN A 61 -0.84 4.79 2.12
CA GLN A 61 0.17 3.81 1.77
C GLN A 61 0.93 4.19 0.50
N ALA A 62 0.24 4.70 -0.52
CA ALA A 62 0.86 5.19 -1.74
C ALA A 62 1.81 6.36 -1.45
N ASN A 63 1.38 7.31 -0.61
CA ASN A 63 2.21 8.45 -0.21
C ASN A 63 3.46 8.00 0.56
N LYS A 64 3.30 7.09 1.54
CA LYS A 64 4.44 6.52 2.30
C LYS A 64 5.43 5.79 1.40
N PHE A 65 4.94 5.06 0.39
CA PHE A 65 5.81 4.40 -0.57
C PHE A 65 6.58 5.41 -1.41
N ALA A 66 5.90 6.42 -1.97
CA ALA A 66 6.53 7.47 -2.77
C ALA A 66 7.58 8.26 -1.97
N GLU A 67 7.27 8.66 -0.74
CA GLU A 67 8.22 9.32 0.17
C GLU A 67 9.45 8.46 0.43
N HIS A 68 9.26 7.17 0.70
CA HIS A 68 10.37 6.27 0.98
C HIS A 68 11.23 6.02 -0.27
N ARG A 69 10.60 5.87 -1.43
CA ARG A 69 11.27 5.73 -2.72
C ARG A 69 12.14 6.95 -3.03
N ASN A 70 11.59 8.16 -2.88
CA ASN A 70 12.32 9.40 -3.13
C ASN A 70 13.51 9.55 -2.18
N ARG A 71 13.32 9.29 -0.88
CA ARG A 71 14.43 9.29 0.09
C ARG A 71 15.50 8.25 -0.26
N LEU A 72 15.10 7.06 -0.73
CA LEU A 72 16.06 6.04 -1.15
C LEU A 72 16.86 6.52 -2.37
N GLN A 73 16.19 7.07 -3.37
CA GLN A 73 16.82 7.62 -4.57
C GLN A 73 17.82 8.74 -4.24
N GLU A 74 17.45 9.69 -3.39
CA GLU A 74 18.36 10.75 -2.92
C GLU A 74 19.60 10.19 -2.22
N ARG A 75 19.42 9.22 -1.32
CA ARG A 75 20.52 8.58 -0.60
C ARG A 75 21.44 7.77 -1.51
N LEU A 76 20.87 7.13 -2.54
CA LEU A 76 21.65 6.40 -3.53
C LEU A 76 22.46 7.36 -4.39
N ALA A 77 21.88 8.47 -4.87
CA ALA A 77 22.59 9.47 -5.67
C ALA A 77 23.79 10.09 -4.95
N GLN A 78 23.74 10.19 -3.61
CA GLN A 78 24.86 10.67 -2.79
C GLN A 78 25.94 9.59 -2.52
N ASN A 79 25.70 8.34 -2.91
CA ASN A 79 26.60 7.23 -2.63
C ASN A 79 27.59 7.02 -3.77
N SER A 80 28.82 7.52 -3.58
CA SER A 80 29.93 7.38 -4.53
C SER A 80 30.53 5.98 -4.63
N LYS A 81 30.14 5.04 -3.76
CA LYS A 81 30.65 3.66 -3.79
C LYS A 81 29.86 2.74 -4.70
N LEU A 82 28.71 3.19 -5.21
CA LEU A 82 27.88 2.41 -6.10
C LEU A 82 27.99 2.97 -7.52
N THR A 83 27.87 2.11 -8.51
CA THR A 83 27.69 2.50 -9.91
C THR A 83 26.24 2.95 -10.15
N ASP A 84 25.99 3.63 -11.28
CA ASP A 84 24.61 3.97 -11.68
C ASP A 84 23.75 2.72 -11.85
N ALA A 85 24.32 1.65 -12.42
CA ALA A 85 23.63 0.39 -12.62
C ALA A 85 23.21 -0.26 -11.29
N GLU A 86 24.09 -0.29 -10.29
CA GLU A 86 23.78 -0.83 -8.95
C GLU A 86 22.71 0.01 -8.23
N ARG A 87 22.72 1.34 -8.40
CA ARG A 87 21.69 2.22 -7.84
C ARG A 87 20.31 1.92 -8.43
N GLU A 88 20.24 1.78 -9.75
CA GLU A 88 19.00 1.44 -10.44
C GLU A 88 18.50 0.04 -10.07
N GLU A 89 19.39 -0.95 -9.91
CA GLU A 89 19.02 -2.30 -9.45
C GLU A 89 18.37 -2.26 -8.06
N ILE A 90 18.92 -1.47 -7.12
CA ILE A 90 18.35 -1.30 -5.78
C ILE A 90 16.96 -0.65 -5.84
N LEU A 91 16.78 0.38 -6.66
CA LEU A 91 15.48 1.05 -6.83
C LEU A 91 14.45 0.10 -7.46
N ALA A 92 14.83 -0.64 -8.51
CA ALA A 92 13.98 -1.62 -9.15
C ALA A 92 13.54 -2.73 -8.19
N ALA A 93 14.45 -3.21 -7.34
CA ALA A 93 14.13 -4.21 -6.34
C ALA A 93 13.20 -3.67 -5.24
N PHE A 94 13.36 -2.40 -4.84
CA PHE A 94 12.45 -1.73 -3.92
C PHE A 94 11.03 -1.63 -4.49
N ASP A 95 10.90 -1.19 -5.75
CA ASP A 95 9.63 -1.08 -6.47
C ASP A 95 8.97 -2.46 -6.67
N THR A 96 9.78 -3.48 -7.00
CA THR A 96 9.33 -4.87 -7.13
C THR A 96 8.83 -5.44 -5.79
N ASN A 97 9.54 -5.20 -4.70
CA ASN A 97 9.13 -5.66 -3.37
C ASN A 97 7.79 -5.05 -2.95
N HIS A 98 7.59 -3.76 -3.23
CA HIS A 98 6.31 -3.09 -2.97
C HIS A 98 5.17 -3.72 -3.79
N THR A 99 5.38 -3.91 -5.09
CA THR A 99 4.40 -4.52 -5.99
C THR A 99 4.01 -5.92 -5.54
N ASN A 100 4.99 -6.76 -5.19
CA ASN A 100 4.75 -8.12 -4.68
C ASN A 100 3.92 -8.11 -3.40
N ARG A 101 4.19 -7.17 -2.47
CA ARG A 101 3.42 -7.04 -1.22
C ARG A 101 1.97 -6.62 -1.48
N LEU A 102 1.75 -5.70 -2.42
CA LEU A 102 0.40 -5.30 -2.82
C LEU A 102 -0.37 -6.45 -3.45
N ALA A 103 0.27 -7.18 -4.38
CA ALA A 103 -0.33 -8.34 -5.02
C ALA A 103 -0.71 -9.42 -4.01
N HIS A 104 0.20 -9.78 -3.10
CA HIS A 104 -0.05 -10.75 -2.03
C HIS A 104 -1.23 -10.33 -1.13
N ARG A 105 -1.26 -9.05 -0.71
CA ARG A 105 -2.36 -8.52 0.10
C ARG A 105 -3.70 -8.60 -0.61
N ASN A 106 -3.73 -8.26 -1.90
CA ASN A 106 -4.96 -8.32 -2.69
C ASN A 106 -5.43 -9.76 -2.88
N ALA A 107 -4.52 -10.69 -3.18
CA ALA A 107 -4.85 -12.12 -3.28
C ALA A 107 -5.45 -12.67 -1.97
N GLN A 108 -4.85 -12.35 -0.83
CA GLN A 108 -5.36 -12.73 0.49
C GLN A 108 -6.74 -12.14 0.79
N TYR A 109 -6.99 -10.91 0.32
CA TYR A 109 -8.31 -10.27 0.46
C TYR A 109 -9.38 -10.99 -0.37
N GLU A 110 -9.09 -11.27 -1.64
CA GLU A 110 -10.01 -12.01 -2.52
C GLU A 110 -10.31 -13.42 -1.98
N GLU A 111 -9.28 -14.13 -1.50
CA GLU A 111 -9.46 -15.44 -0.86
C GLU A 111 -10.35 -15.33 0.39
N SER A 112 -10.17 -14.28 1.19
CA SER A 112 -11.00 -14.04 2.38
C SER A 112 -12.46 -13.78 2.00
N LEU A 113 -12.71 -12.98 0.97
CA LEU A 113 -14.07 -12.73 0.47
C LEU A 113 -14.72 -14.03 0.03
N ALA A 114 -14.05 -14.81 -0.81
CA ALA A 114 -14.55 -16.10 -1.28
C ALA A 114 -14.83 -17.08 -0.13
N PHE A 115 -13.96 -17.12 0.89
CA PHE A 115 -14.16 -17.96 2.07
C PHE A 115 -15.42 -17.55 2.86
N TYR A 116 -15.59 -16.25 3.13
CA TYR A 116 -16.74 -15.77 3.89
C TYR A 116 -18.06 -15.86 3.12
N ASP A 117 -18.04 -15.67 1.80
CA ASP A 117 -19.21 -15.85 0.95
C ASP A 117 -19.68 -17.32 0.97
N LYS A 118 -18.74 -18.27 0.87
CA LYS A 118 -19.04 -19.70 1.02
C LYS A 118 -19.61 -20.01 2.41
N LEU A 119 -19.01 -19.46 3.46
CA LEU A 119 -19.45 -19.68 4.84
C LEU A 119 -20.85 -19.11 5.13
N ALA A 120 -21.19 -17.99 4.50
CA ALA A 120 -22.51 -17.37 4.59
C ALA A 120 -23.56 -18.14 3.79
N GLY A 121 -23.19 -18.75 2.67
CA GLY A 121 -24.06 -19.59 1.85
C GLY A 121 -24.38 -20.96 2.46
N ASP A 122 -23.53 -21.48 3.35
CA ASP A 122 -23.74 -22.78 3.97
C ASP A 122 -24.72 -22.70 5.15
N SER A 123 -25.98 -23.04 4.89
CA SER A 123 -27.03 -23.03 5.91
C SER A 123 -26.95 -24.23 6.87
N ASN A 124 -26.20 -25.28 6.53
CA ASN A 124 -26.16 -26.53 7.28
C ASN A 124 -25.05 -26.58 8.34
N MET A 125 -24.13 -25.61 8.35
CA MET A 125 -23.09 -25.55 9.37
C MET A 125 -23.61 -25.15 10.75
N THR A 126 -23.20 -25.87 11.79
CA THR A 126 -23.42 -25.42 13.17
C THR A 126 -22.52 -24.21 13.50
N PRO A 127 -22.87 -23.39 14.50
CA PRO A 127 -22.02 -22.28 14.94
C PRO A 127 -20.58 -22.72 15.30
N GLU A 128 -20.43 -23.88 15.92
CA GLU A 128 -19.11 -24.44 16.27
C GLU A 128 -18.31 -24.84 15.02
N GLN A 129 -18.95 -25.48 14.03
CA GLN A 129 -18.30 -25.80 12.75
C GLN A 129 -17.83 -24.53 12.02
N ARG A 130 -18.62 -23.45 12.04
CA ARG A 130 -18.22 -22.16 11.45
C ARG A 130 -17.01 -21.56 12.19
N ARG A 131 -16.99 -21.62 13.52
CA ARG A 131 -15.86 -21.12 14.32
C ARG A 131 -14.59 -21.88 13.99
N THR A 132 -14.65 -23.21 13.92
CA THR A 132 -13.52 -24.06 13.57
C THR A 132 -13.01 -23.74 12.17
N ALA A 133 -13.90 -23.65 11.17
CA ALA A 133 -13.52 -23.30 9.80
C ALA A 133 -12.84 -21.93 9.71
N ILE A 134 -13.34 -20.92 10.44
CA ILE A 134 -12.71 -19.59 10.50
C ILE A 134 -11.33 -19.67 11.16
N ALA A 135 -11.18 -20.46 12.23
CA ALA A 135 -9.91 -20.61 12.93
C ALA A 135 -8.85 -21.28 12.04
N GLU A 136 -9.23 -22.34 11.32
CA GLU A 136 -8.36 -23.03 10.35
C GLU A 136 -7.95 -22.11 9.21
N PHE A 137 -8.90 -21.37 8.64
CA PHE A 137 -8.63 -20.39 7.59
C PHE A 137 -7.62 -19.32 8.04
N LYS A 138 -7.81 -18.77 9.25
CA LYS A 138 -6.86 -17.79 9.82
C LYS A 138 -5.47 -18.41 10.05
N LYS A 139 -5.40 -19.64 10.54
CA LYS A 139 -4.14 -20.35 10.75
C LYS A 139 -3.39 -20.54 9.43
N LYS A 140 -4.12 -20.89 8.36
CA LYS A 140 -3.58 -20.98 6.99
C LYS A 140 -3.00 -19.63 6.55
N GLN A 141 -3.76 -18.54 6.64
CA GLN A 141 -3.28 -17.20 6.26
C GLN A 141 -2.04 -16.77 7.05
N ILE A 142 -1.98 -17.06 8.35
CA ILE A 142 -0.81 -16.75 9.18
C ILE A 142 0.44 -17.49 8.67
N ALA A 143 0.29 -18.77 8.31
CA ALA A 143 1.39 -19.57 7.77
C ALA A 143 1.88 -19.03 6.42
N GLU A 144 0.96 -18.74 5.49
CA GLU A 144 1.28 -18.17 4.18
C GLU A 144 1.96 -16.81 4.31
N ASN A 145 1.48 -15.95 5.21
CA ASN A 145 2.11 -14.65 5.47
C ASN A 145 3.53 -14.80 6.01
N LYS A 146 3.77 -15.79 6.89
CA LYS A 146 5.12 -16.07 7.40
C LYS A 146 6.04 -16.55 6.28
N GLN A 147 5.57 -17.43 5.40
CA GLN A 147 6.33 -17.92 4.25
C GLN A 147 6.66 -16.77 3.29
N PHE A 148 5.66 -15.97 2.92
CA PHE A 148 5.84 -14.80 2.05
C PHE A 148 6.88 -13.82 2.63
N GLN A 149 6.82 -13.51 3.92
CA GLN A 149 7.82 -12.66 4.57
C GLN A 149 9.23 -13.25 4.50
N GLY A 150 9.37 -14.56 4.72
CA GLY A 150 10.64 -15.28 4.60
C GLY A 150 11.21 -15.20 3.18
N GLU A 151 10.38 -15.43 2.17
CA GLU A 151 10.78 -15.35 0.76
C GLU A 151 11.24 -13.94 0.37
N GLN A 152 10.48 -12.90 0.75
CA GLN A 152 10.86 -11.52 0.47
C GLN A 152 12.16 -11.13 1.19
N HIS A 153 12.37 -11.64 2.41
CA HIS A 153 13.62 -11.41 3.14
C HIS A 153 14.82 -12.08 2.47
N SER A 154 14.68 -13.34 2.02
CA SER A 154 15.73 -14.06 1.30
C SER A 154 16.10 -13.36 0.00
N LYS A 155 15.12 -12.92 -0.80
CA LYS A 155 15.35 -12.14 -2.03
C LYS A 155 16.14 -10.86 -1.75
N MET A 156 15.82 -10.16 -0.66
CA MET A 156 16.54 -8.95 -0.25
C MET A 156 17.99 -9.23 0.18
N ILE A 157 18.23 -10.35 0.88
CA ILE A 157 19.58 -10.78 1.24
C ILE A 157 20.40 -11.09 -0.01
N GLU A 158 19.82 -11.80 -0.96
CA GLU A 158 20.47 -12.18 -2.22
C GLU A 158 20.85 -10.96 -3.04
N MET A 159 19.92 -10.01 -3.23
CA MET A 159 20.20 -8.72 -3.86
C MET A 159 21.32 -7.95 -3.13
N LYS A 160 21.31 -7.93 -1.79
CA LYS A 160 22.39 -7.26 -1.05
C LYS A 160 23.76 -7.90 -1.31
N LYS A 161 23.80 -9.22 -1.54
CA LYS A 161 25.04 -9.93 -1.88
C LYS A 161 25.48 -9.63 -3.31
N SER A 162 24.56 -9.60 -4.30
CA SER A 162 24.91 -9.28 -5.69
C SER A 162 25.52 -7.89 -5.81
N VAL A 163 24.85 -6.89 -5.23
CA VAL A 163 25.36 -5.50 -5.20
C VAL A 163 26.74 -5.43 -4.54
N LYS A 164 26.92 -6.05 -3.37
CA LYS A 164 28.22 -6.01 -2.68
C LYS A 164 29.33 -6.75 -3.45
N GLY A 165 29.02 -7.82 -4.17
CA GLY A 165 29.96 -8.58 -4.97
C GLY A 165 30.48 -7.78 -6.16
N ASN A 166 29.59 -7.10 -6.88
CA ASN A 166 29.94 -6.28 -8.04
C ASN A 166 30.84 -5.09 -7.66
N THR A 167 30.60 -4.46 -6.51
CA THR A 167 31.45 -3.35 -6.03
C THR A 167 32.92 -3.77 -5.75
N SER A 168 33.17 -5.05 -5.47
CA SER A 168 34.54 -5.58 -5.30
C SER A 168 35.26 -5.80 -6.62
N ASP A 169 34.53 -6.26 -7.64
CA ASP A 169 35.12 -6.62 -8.94
C ASP A 169 35.42 -5.36 -9.79
N ASP A 170 34.56 -4.32 -9.71
CA ASP A 170 34.83 -3.03 -10.38
C ASP A 170 36.05 -2.30 -9.78
N LYS A 171 36.34 -2.49 -8.49
CA LYS A 171 37.57 -1.95 -7.88
C LYS A 171 38.82 -2.63 -8.43
N ALA A 172 38.76 -3.93 -8.77
CA ALA A 172 39.87 -4.66 -9.37
C ALA A 172 40.09 -4.27 -10.84
N ALA A 173 39.00 -4.05 -11.60
CA ALA A 173 39.05 -3.59 -12.99
C ALA A 173 39.55 -2.14 -13.13
N SER A 174 39.14 -1.23 -12.22
CA SER A 174 39.63 0.15 -12.22
C SER A 174 41.12 0.26 -11.87
N THR A 175 41.66 -0.64 -11.04
CA THR A 175 43.08 -0.62 -10.68
C THR A 175 43.96 -1.14 -11.83
N THR A 176 43.47 -2.12 -12.60
CA THR A 176 44.20 -2.67 -13.75
C THR A 176 44.17 -1.75 -14.98
N ALA A 177 43.09 -1.00 -15.20
CA ALA A 177 43.04 0.00 -16.28
C ALA A 177 43.97 1.20 -16.04
N THR A 178 44.29 1.53 -14.78
CA THR A 178 45.18 2.67 -14.46
C THR A 178 46.67 2.30 -14.59
N GLU A 179 47.04 1.03 -14.37
CA GLU A 179 48.42 0.55 -14.53
C GLU A 179 48.85 0.32 -15.99
N GLU A 180 47.91 0.07 -16.91
CA GLU A 180 48.23 -0.08 -18.34
C GLU A 180 48.45 1.27 -19.06
N GLU A 181 47.87 2.37 -18.57
CA GLU A 181 48.05 3.69 -19.19
C GLU A 181 49.39 4.36 -18.74
N GLU A 182 49.92 4.05 -17.56
CA GLU A 182 51.20 4.60 -17.09
C GLU A 182 52.42 3.88 -17.71
N LYS A 183 52.27 2.64 -18.19
CA LYS A 183 53.38 1.88 -18.80
C LYS A 183 53.59 2.20 -20.30
N ALA A 184 52.69 2.92 -20.95
CA ALA A 184 52.78 3.23 -22.39
C ALA A 184 53.60 4.49 -22.73
N THR A 185 54.10 5.26 -21.73
CA THR A 185 54.70 6.59 -21.96
C THR A 185 56.17 6.71 -21.55
N THR A 186 56.97 5.63 -21.67
CA THR A 186 58.44 5.73 -21.52
C THR A 186 59.19 4.98 -22.63
N THR A 187 59.14 5.50 -23.85
CA THR A 187 60.17 5.17 -24.87
C THR A 187 61.36 6.12 -24.72
N PRO A 188 62.59 5.61 -24.48
CA PRO A 188 63.78 6.43 -24.36
C PRO A 188 64.34 6.77 -25.75
N THR A 189 64.34 8.07 -26.10
CA THR A 189 65.16 8.59 -27.20
C THR A 189 66.62 8.55 -26.76
N THR A 190 67.41 7.68 -27.40
CA THR A 190 68.85 7.44 -27.14
C THR A 190 69.67 8.33 -28.11
N PRO A 191 70.89 8.81 -27.73
CA PRO A 191 71.42 10.13 -28.10
C PRO A 191 71.97 10.26 -29.53
#